data_AF-A0A4S4KG52-F1
#
_entry.id   AF-A0A4S4KG52-F1
#
_cell.length_a   1.000
_cell.length_b   1.000
_cell.length_c   1.000
_cell.angle_alpha   90.00
_cell.angle_beta   90.00
_cell.angle_gamma   90.00
#
_symmetry.space_group_name_H-M   'P 1'
#
loop_
_entity.id
_entity.type
_entity.pdbx_description
1 polymer ?
#
loop_
_entity_poly.entity_id
_entity_poly.type
_entity_poly.pdbx_seq_one_letter_code
_entity_poly.pdbx_strand_id
1 'polypeptide(L)'
;MSQVRNLSRLIWINVAVPPADDSSKGKSSAATLTAKELRRQKVQAMKLCVCFTFAVKHYLRGEDGLDWDDYIGILPPSVTRLARPSTSRRSSGWTSYAATAKTSGTDSGTASRDEQDVEDTTSESGPEIRRENADATKRIRVKRSKDRLKQGGVRNSRTPLLSALHQTIDFNPNPENLSTPLPLVIAHELARMIFVFKKDGYLETIGPAGTNAMNQLVQGMVDMMSNMERVANTPIPRSYSIHLKQTVTLYLFALPFTLVKELGWGMIPVVTVVAFTLMGIEGIADEIEMPFAGLDKSDLPLERYCGDLKEEVEYIVERLPEGGEGMYGFDDGEGDD
;
A
#
# COMPACT_ATOMS: atom_id res chain seq x y z
N MET A 1 10.59 0.24 9.74
CA MET A 1 11.88 -0.48 9.65
C MET A 1 12.25 -1.22 10.92
N SER A 2 12.22 -0.61 12.11
CA SER A 2 12.54 -1.30 13.39
C SER A 2 11.70 -2.56 13.61
N GLN A 3 10.38 -2.49 13.38
CA GLN A 3 9.49 -3.65 13.53
C GLN A 3 9.87 -4.81 12.60
N VAL A 4 10.22 -4.50 11.34
CA VAL A 4 10.70 -5.50 10.37
C VAL A 4 12.00 -6.14 10.83
N ARG A 5 12.98 -5.33 11.25
CA ARG A 5 14.26 -5.83 11.77
C ARG A 5 14.08 -6.78 12.95
N ASN A 6 13.24 -6.41 13.90
CA ASN A 6 12.97 -7.21 15.10
C ASN A 6 12.21 -8.49 14.73
N LEU A 7 11.20 -8.39 13.85
CA LEU A 7 10.43 -9.54 13.42
C LEU A 7 11.30 -10.56 12.66
N SER A 8 12.14 -10.08 11.73
CA SER A 8 13.08 -10.93 10.99
C SER A 8 14.03 -11.68 11.93
N ARG A 9 14.57 -11.02 12.96
CA ARG A 9 15.44 -11.67 13.96
C ARG A 9 14.68 -12.69 14.81
N LEU A 10 13.47 -12.35 15.27
CA LEU A 10 12.66 -13.28 16.04
C LEU A 10 12.25 -14.51 15.23
N ILE A 11 11.91 -14.34 13.95
CA ILE A 11 11.62 -15.47 13.04
C ILE A 11 12.88 -16.33 12.86
N TRP A 12 14.04 -15.71 12.65
CA TRP A 12 15.29 -16.43 12.41
C TRP A 12 15.73 -17.27 13.60
N ILE A 13 15.59 -16.74 14.81
CA ILE A 13 16.04 -17.40 16.04
C ILE A 13 14.98 -18.39 16.54
N ASN A 14 13.73 -17.97 16.67
CA ASN A 14 12.75 -18.72 17.48
C ASN A 14 11.95 -19.75 16.70
N VAL A 15 11.96 -19.70 15.37
CA VAL A 15 11.33 -20.74 14.54
C VAL A 15 12.29 -21.91 14.45
N ALA A 16 12.02 -22.96 15.23
CA ALA A 16 12.86 -24.15 15.33
C ALA A 16 12.00 -25.42 15.30
N VAL A 17 12.61 -26.55 14.95
CA VAL A 17 11.96 -27.86 15.07
C VAL A 17 11.86 -28.20 16.56
N PRO A 18 10.69 -28.63 17.07
CA PRO A 18 10.56 -28.99 18.48
C PRO A 18 11.51 -30.15 18.83
N PRO A 19 12.16 -30.11 20.00
CA PRO A 19 13.06 -31.17 20.45
C PRO A 19 12.32 -32.52 20.59
N ALA A 20 13.03 -33.62 20.33
CA ALA A 20 12.44 -34.96 20.25
C ALA A 20 11.76 -35.42 21.56
N ASP A 21 12.20 -34.93 22.72
CA ASP A 21 11.75 -35.40 24.04
C ASP A 21 10.34 -34.94 24.45
N ASP A 22 9.81 -33.87 23.82
CA ASP A 22 8.45 -33.39 24.08
C ASP A 22 7.36 -34.17 23.32
N SER A 23 7.75 -35.12 22.46
CA SER A 23 6.83 -36.07 21.82
C SER A 23 6.10 -36.98 22.84
N SER A 24 6.62 -37.07 24.08
CA SER A 24 6.04 -37.84 25.19
C SER A 24 4.81 -37.18 25.86
N LYS A 25 4.55 -35.88 25.63
CA LYS A 25 3.44 -35.13 26.28
C LYS A 25 2.16 -35.02 25.45
N GLY A 26 2.06 -35.68 24.29
CA GLY A 26 0.80 -35.88 23.57
C GLY A 26 0.07 -34.60 23.10
N LYS A 27 0.76 -33.46 23.01
CA LYS A 27 0.15 -32.16 22.70
C LYS A 27 0.69 -31.45 21.45
N SER A 28 1.81 -31.87 20.89
CA SER A 28 2.35 -31.25 19.67
C SER A 28 1.92 -32.03 18.43
N SER A 29 1.32 -31.31 17.47
CA SER A 29 1.12 -31.81 16.11
C SER A 29 2.49 -32.18 15.55
N ALA A 30 2.69 -33.45 15.16
CA ALA A 30 3.97 -33.94 14.65
C ALA A 30 4.58 -32.97 13.62
N ALA A 31 5.73 -32.39 13.93
CA ALA A 31 6.47 -31.50 13.04
C ALA A 31 6.71 -32.22 11.71
N THR A 32 5.92 -31.89 10.69
CA THR A 32 5.89 -32.66 9.44
C THR A 32 7.01 -32.22 8.47
N LEU A 33 7.55 -31.01 8.65
CA LEU A 33 8.56 -30.44 7.76
C LEU A 33 9.99 -30.77 8.21
N THR A 34 10.81 -31.16 7.24
CA THR A 34 12.27 -31.31 7.40
C THR A 34 12.94 -29.98 7.75
N ALA A 35 14.06 -29.98 8.48
CA ALA A 35 14.82 -28.77 8.84
C ALA A 35 15.14 -27.86 7.64
N LYS A 36 15.52 -28.44 6.49
CA LYS A 36 15.75 -27.71 5.24
C LYS A 36 14.50 -26.99 4.72
N GLU A 37 13.35 -27.62 4.88
CA GLU A 37 12.05 -27.08 4.45
C GLU A 37 11.59 -25.96 5.39
N LEU A 38 11.82 -26.11 6.69
CA LEU A 38 11.59 -25.07 7.69
C LEU A 38 12.46 -23.84 7.42
N ARG A 39 13.75 -24.03 7.14
CA ARG A 39 14.65 -22.93 6.74
C ARG A 39 14.13 -22.19 5.52
N ARG A 40 13.62 -22.90 4.50
CA ARG A 40 13.02 -22.28 3.32
C ARG A 40 11.80 -21.41 3.68
N GLN A 41 10.94 -21.89 4.59
CA GLN A 41 9.79 -21.11 5.06
C GLN A 41 10.20 -19.89 5.91
N LYS A 42 11.24 -20.01 6.75
CA LYS A 42 11.83 -18.88 7.49
C LYS A 42 12.34 -17.79 6.54
N VAL A 43 13.11 -18.19 5.54
CA VAL A 43 13.63 -17.26 4.50
C VAL A 43 12.47 -16.61 3.74
N GLN A 44 11.41 -17.36 3.40
CA GLN A 44 10.23 -16.80 2.76
C GLN A 44 9.52 -15.76 3.65
N ALA A 45 9.44 -15.99 4.96
CA ALA A 45 8.90 -15.03 5.92
C ALA A 45 9.74 -13.75 6.03
N MET A 46 11.06 -13.88 6.07
CA MET A 46 11.95 -12.73 6.07
C MET A 46 11.87 -11.94 4.76
N LYS A 47 11.80 -12.62 3.61
CA LYS A 47 11.57 -11.99 2.29
C LYS A 47 10.24 -11.24 2.26
N LEU A 48 9.17 -11.79 2.85
CA LEU A 48 7.89 -11.09 2.96
C LEU A 48 7.97 -9.84 3.84
N CYS A 49 8.78 -9.87 4.91
CA CYS A 49 9.00 -8.69 5.74
C CYS A 49 9.71 -7.56 4.96
N VAL A 50 10.67 -7.90 4.10
CA VAL A 50 11.34 -6.94 3.20
C VAL A 50 10.36 -6.49 2.09
N CYS A 51 9.60 -7.41 1.52
CA CYS A 51 8.59 -7.10 0.51
C CYS A 51 7.54 -6.11 1.03
N PHE A 52 7.19 -6.18 2.32
CA PHE A 52 6.29 -5.21 2.95
C PHE A 52 6.85 -3.78 2.86
N THR A 53 8.15 -3.57 3.12
CA THR A 53 8.73 -2.22 3.07
C THR A 53 8.80 -1.66 1.66
N PHE A 54 9.12 -2.49 0.66
CA PHE A 54 9.05 -2.09 -0.75
C PHE A 54 7.61 -1.80 -1.18
N ALA A 55 6.64 -2.61 -0.75
CA ALA A 55 5.23 -2.30 -0.97
C ALA A 55 4.78 -0.98 -0.34
N VAL A 56 5.25 -0.66 0.87
CA VAL A 56 4.99 0.65 1.48
C VAL A 56 5.63 1.77 0.66
N LYS A 57 6.87 1.60 0.18
CA LYS A 57 7.54 2.57 -0.71
C LYS A 57 6.70 2.90 -1.94
N HIS A 58 6.36 1.89 -2.74
CA HIS A 58 5.56 2.07 -3.96
C HIS A 58 4.16 2.62 -3.66
N TYR A 59 3.54 2.18 -2.55
CA TYR A 59 2.25 2.69 -2.10
C TYR A 59 2.29 4.19 -1.75
N LEU A 60 3.35 4.66 -1.08
CA LEU A 60 3.51 6.07 -0.73
C LEU A 60 3.81 6.94 -1.95
N ARG A 61 4.53 6.41 -2.95
CA ARG A 61 4.78 7.08 -4.25
C ARG A 61 3.55 7.11 -5.17
N GLY A 62 2.57 6.24 -4.94
CA GLY A 62 1.47 6.04 -5.87
C GLY A 62 1.90 5.29 -7.14
N GLU A 63 2.95 4.49 -7.01
CA GLU A 63 3.43 3.58 -8.04
C GLU A 63 2.61 2.29 -7.96
N ASP A 64 1.53 2.24 -8.75
CA ASP A 64 0.68 1.06 -8.84
C ASP A 64 1.37 -0.03 -9.70
N GLY A 65 1.13 -1.30 -9.38
CA GLY A 65 1.62 -2.48 -10.11
C GLY A 65 2.56 -3.38 -9.31
N LEU A 66 2.79 -4.58 -9.87
CA LEU A 66 3.69 -5.61 -9.31
C LEU A 66 4.96 -5.80 -10.13
N ASP A 67 5.11 -5.10 -11.25
CA ASP A 67 6.17 -5.31 -12.25
C ASP A 67 7.42 -4.47 -11.96
N TRP A 68 7.67 -4.15 -10.69
CA TRP A 68 8.84 -3.40 -10.24
C TRP A 68 10.01 -4.33 -9.96
N ASP A 69 11.23 -3.90 -10.34
CA ASP A 69 12.47 -4.66 -10.15
C ASP A 69 12.70 -5.03 -8.67
N ASP A 70 12.22 -4.20 -7.76
CA ASP A 70 12.28 -4.39 -6.32
C ASP A 70 11.61 -5.67 -5.83
N TYR A 71 10.56 -6.14 -6.53
CA TYR A 71 9.83 -7.35 -6.15
C TYR A 71 10.48 -8.64 -6.66
N ILE A 72 11.46 -8.54 -7.56
CA ILE A 72 12.11 -9.70 -8.17
C ILE A 72 12.84 -10.50 -7.07
N GLY A 73 12.47 -11.77 -6.92
CA GLY A 73 13.12 -12.70 -5.98
C GLY A 73 12.67 -12.59 -4.51
N ILE A 74 11.88 -11.59 -4.14
CA ILE A 74 11.34 -11.40 -2.78
C ILE A 74 9.83 -11.66 -2.67
N LEU A 75 9.07 -11.43 -3.73
CA LEU A 75 7.61 -11.56 -3.72
C LEU A 75 7.17 -13.04 -3.93
N PRO A 76 6.46 -13.65 -2.97
CA PRO A 76 6.00 -15.03 -3.12
C PRO A 76 4.85 -15.17 -4.13
N PRO A 77 4.72 -16.33 -4.80
CA PRO A 77 3.62 -16.61 -5.71
C PRO A 77 2.22 -16.59 -5.05
N SER A 78 2.13 -16.74 -3.73
CA SER A 78 0.86 -16.64 -3.01
C SER A 78 0.33 -15.20 -3.02
N VAL A 79 1.21 -14.23 -2.79
CA VAL A 79 0.85 -12.80 -2.76
C VAL A 79 0.56 -12.28 -4.16
N THR A 80 1.30 -12.70 -5.20
CA THR A 80 1.01 -12.27 -6.59
C THR A 80 -0.39 -12.66 -7.05
N ARG A 81 -0.86 -13.86 -6.66
CA ARG A 81 -2.22 -14.31 -6.96
C ARG A 81 -3.29 -13.52 -6.22
N LEU A 82 -2.99 -13.09 -5.00
CA LEU A 82 -3.94 -12.33 -4.17
C LEU A 82 -3.96 -10.85 -4.55
N ALA A 83 -2.84 -10.31 -5.04
CA ALA A 83 -2.70 -8.93 -5.46
C ALA A 83 -3.17 -8.68 -6.91
N ARG A 84 -3.11 -9.69 -7.79
CA ARG A 84 -3.68 -9.58 -9.13
C ARG A 84 -5.22 -9.61 -9.06
N PRO A 85 -5.92 -8.69 -9.75
CA PRO A 85 -7.38 -8.72 -9.81
C PRO A 85 -7.88 -10.09 -10.29
N SER A 86 -8.72 -10.72 -9.48
CA SER A 86 -9.44 -11.91 -9.88
C SER A 86 -10.40 -11.55 -11.02
N THR A 87 -10.19 -12.12 -12.19
CA THR A 87 -11.17 -12.11 -13.29
C THR A 87 -12.42 -12.91 -12.96
N SER A 88 -12.43 -13.67 -11.86
CA SER A 88 -13.58 -14.43 -11.39
C SER A 88 -14.55 -13.53 -10.64
N ARG A 89 -15.72 -13.31 -11.24
CA ARG A 89 -16.94 -12.77 -10.62
C ARG A 89 -17.42 -13.71 -9.52
N ARG A 90 -16.71 -13.79 -8.40
CA ARG A 90 -17.27 -14.39 -7.19
C ARG A 90 -18.15 -13.33 -6.54
N SER A 91 -19.46 -13.53 -6.58
CA SER A 91 -20.45 -12.76 -5.81
C SER A 91 -19.91 -12.56 -4.40
N SER A 92 -19.74 -11.31 -3.97
CA SER A 92 -19.28 -11.02 -2.61
C SER A 92 -20.26 -11.67 -1.61
N GLY A 93 -19.74 -12.41 -0.63
CA GLY A 93 -20.55 -12.93 0.49
C GLY A 93 -21.09 -11.82 1.40
N TRP A 94 -20.63 -10.58 1.19
CA TRP A 94 -21.19 -9.37 1.76
C TRP A 94 -22.33 -8.90 0.86
N THR A 95 -23.55 -8.81 1.40
CA THR A 95 -24.70 -8.22 0.72
C THR A 95 -24.37 -6.77 0.36
N SER A 96 -24.09 -6.53 -0.92
CA SER A 96 -24.02 -5.16 -1.43
C SER A 96 -25.41 -4.54 -1.30
N TYR A 97 -25.53 -3.41 -0.60
CA TYR A 97 -26.77 -2.61 -0.52
C TYR A 97 -27.19 -2.01 -1.88
N ALA A 98 -26.65 -2.49 -3.00
CA ALA A 98 -27.01 -2.13 -4.36
C ALA A 98 -28.49 -2.47 -4.73
N ALA A 99 -29.29 -3.01 -3.80
CA ALA A 99 -30.70 -3.31 -3.99
C ALA A 99 -31.58 -2.08 -4.28
N THR A 100 -31.11 -0.84 -4.06
CA THR A 100 -31.86 0.37 -4.44
C THR A 100 -31.63 0.84 -5.87
N ALA A 101 -30.63 0.28 -6.58
CA ALA A 101 -30.35 0.67 -7.97
C ALA A 101 -31.40 0.12 -8.96
N LYS A 102 -32.19 -0.89 -8.56
CA LYS A 102 -33.23 -1.50 -9.41
C LYS A 102 -34.64 -0.95 -9.17
N THR A 103 -34.84 0.05 -8.31
CA THR A 103 -36.19 0.61 -8.04
C THR A 103 -36.52 1.86 -8.85
N SER A 104 -35.68 2.24 -9.82
CA SER A 104 -35.99 3.29 -10.80
C SER A 104 -35.96 2.74 -12.23
N GLY A 105 -36.57 1.57 -12.44
CA GLY A 105 -37.02 1.14 -13.75
C GLY A 105 -38.52 1.38 -13.78
N THR A 106 -38.93 2.48 -14.43
CA THR A 106 -40.31 2.62 -14.89
C THR A 106 -40.52 1.53 -15.92
N ASP A 107 -41.26 0.48 -15.56
CA ASP A 107 -41.88 -0.36 -16.58
C ASP A 107 -43.29 -0.76 -16.14
N SER A 108 -44.24 -0.11 -16.79
CA SER A 108 -45.62 -0.50 -16.85
C SER A 108 -45.76 -1.63 -17.86
N GLY A 109 -46.27 -2.79 -17.43
CA GLY A 109 -47.01 -3.66 -18.34
C GLY A 109 -46.61 -5.12 -18.40
N THR A 110 -47.56 -5.95 -17.95
CA THR A 110 -47.94 -7.26 -18.50
C THR A 110 -47.04 -8.47 -18.29
N ALA A 111 -47.62 -9.45 -17.61
CA ALA A 111 -47.14 -10.81 -17.41
C ALA A 111 -47.42 -11.72 -18.62
N SER A 112 -46.47 -12.60 -18.95
CA SER A 112 -46.73 -13.99 -19.40
C SER A 112 -45.43 -14.80 -19.57
N ARG A 113 -45.34 -15.90 -18.80
CA ARG A 113 -44.98 -17.31 -19.15
C ARG A 113 -43.96 -17.68 -20.25
N ASP A 114 -43.23 -18.74 -19.89
CA ASP A 114 -42.72 -19.90 -20.65
C ASP A 114 -41.27 -19.94 -21.20
N GLU A 115 -40.75 -21.17 -21.13
CA GLU A 115 -39.40 -21.72 -21.29
C GLU A 115 -38.79 -21.62 -22.72
N GLN A 116 -37.44 -21.63 -22.81
CA GLN A 116 -36.60 -22.61 -23.55
C GLN A 116 -35.24 -22.02 -23.99
N ASP A 117 -34.22 -22.88 -23.87
CA ASP A 117 -32.85 -22.76 -24.41
C ASP A 117 -32.80 -22.46 -25.92
N VAL A 118 -31.76 -21.75 -26.40
CA VAL A 118 -31.03 -21.99 -27.68
C VAL A 118 -29.73 -21.14 -27.73
N GLU A 119 -28.61 -21.78 -28.08
CA GLU A 119 -27.34 -21.18 -28.54
C GLU A 119 -27.49 -20.48 -29.91
N ASP A 120 -26.89 -19.30 -30.15
CA ASP A 120 -26.02 -19.07 -31.33
C ASP A 120 -25.22 -17.75 -31.22
N THR A 121 -24.04 -17.82 -31.84
CA THR A 121 -23.03 -16.80 -32.12
C THR A 121 -23.50 -15.69 -33.06
N THR A 122 -23.05 -14.44 -32.83
CA THR A 122 -22.58 -13.52 -33.89
C THR A 122 -21.81 -12.34 -33.28
N SER A 123 -20.66 -12.05 -33.89
CA SER A 123 -19.79 -10.90 -33.65
C SER A 123 -20.44 -9.58 -34.08
N GLU A 124 -20.42 -8.57 -33.21
CA GLU A 124 -20.48 -7.17 -33.65
C GLU A 124 -19.69 -6.24 -32.71
N SER A 125 -18.80 -5.49 -33.35
CA SER A 125 -17.90 -4.47 -32.82
C SER A 125 -18.64 -3.28 -32.19
N GLY A 126 -18.44 -3.08 -30.88
CA GLY A 126 -18.85 -1.89 -30.11
C GLY A 126 -17.66 -1.30 -29.35
N PRO A 127 -17.72 -0.01 -28.94
CA PRO A 127 -16.54 0.74 -28.51
C PRO A 127 -15.95 0.13 -27.24
N GLU A 128 -14.63 -0.13 -27.25
CA GLU A 128 -13.91 -0.64 -26.09
C GLU A 128 -14.02 0.36 -24.93
N ILE A 129 -14.94 0.11 -24.01
CA ILE A 129 -14.91 0.70 -22.67
C ILE A 129 -13.64 0.14 -22.02
N ARG A 130 -12.59 0.97 -21.96
CA ARG A 130 -11.33 0.71 -21.25
C ARG A 130 -11.64 0.08 -19.90
N ARG A 131 -11.41 -1.23 -19.77
CA ARG A 131 -11.60 -1.99 -18.54
C ARG A 131 -10.63 -1.45 -17.50
N GLU A 132 -11.12 -0.64 -16.56
CA GLU A 132 -10.35 -0.26 -15.37
C GLU A 132 -10.19 -1.50 -14.48
N ASN A 133 -9.08 -2.22 -14.68
CA ASN A 133 -8.69 -3.33 -13.80
C ASN A 133 -8.40 -2.76 -12.40
N ALA A 134 -9.02 -3.33 -11.37
CA ALA A 134 -8.79 -2.95 -9.97
C ALA A 134 -7.50 -3.62 -9.49
N ASP A 135 -6.42 -2.85 -9.45
CA ASP A 135 -5.13 -3.33 -8.95
C ASP A 135 -5.07 -3.14 -7.42
N ALA A 136 -4.70 -4.19 -6.68
CA ALA A 136 -4.51 -4.14 -5.22
C ALA A 136 -3.48 -3.09 -4.78
N THR A 137 -2.62 -2.62 -5.68
CA THR A 137 -1.69 -1.52 -5.40
C THR A 137 -2.36 -0.15 -5.36
N LYS A 138 -3.56 -0.01 -5.97
CA LYS A 138 -4.26 1.26 -6.10
C LYS A 138 -4.59 1.85 -4.73
N ARG A 139 -3.96 2.98 -4.44
CA ARG A 139 -4.25 3.82 -3.28
C ARG A 139 -5.74 4.20 -3.29
N ILE A 140 -6.44 3.93 -2.19
CA ILE A 140 -7.77 4.50 -1.94
C ILE A 140 -7.53 5.98 -1.63
N ARG A 141 -7.28 6.77 -2.67
CA ARG A 141 -7.24 8.22 -2.58
C ARG A 141 -8.63 8.60 -2.07
N VAL A 142 -8.71 9.19 -0.87
CA VAL A 142 -9.95 9.86 -0.47
C VAL A 142 -10.25 10.81 -1.62
N LYS A 143 -11.37 10.55 -2.32
CA LYS A 143 -11.81 11.38 -3.43
C LYS A 143 -12.21 12.73 -2.84
N ARG A 144 -11.24 13.61 -2.60
CA ARG A 144 -11.50 15.03 -2.50
C ARG A 144 -11.78 15.49 -3.93
N SER A 145 -13.07 15.55 -4.24
CA SER A 145 -13.68 16.08 -5.47
C SER A 145 -12.85 15.79 -6.73
N LYS A 146 -13.06 14.61 -7.32
CA LYS A 146 -12.67 14.42 -8.72
C LYS A 146 -13.46 15.43 -9.54
N ASP A 147 -12.70 16.35 -10.10
CA ASP A 147 -13.04 17.27 -11.16
C ASP A 147 -13.97 16.60 -12.19
N ARG A 148 -15.26 16.96 -12.15
CA ARG A 148 -16.20 16.74 -13.26
C ARG A 148 -16.94 18.05 -13.55
N LEU A 149 -16.19 19.04 -14.01
CA LEU A 149 -16.72 20.10 -14.87
C LEU A 149 -16.36 19.83 -16.35
N LYS A 150 -16.52 18.58 -16.79
CA LYS A 150 -16.67 18.24 -18.22
C LYS A 150 -17.60 17.05 -18.37
N GLN A 151 -18.90 17.31 -18.25
CA GLN A 151 -19.90 16.49 -18.92
C GLN A 151 -20.96 17.44 -19.48
N GLY A 152 -20.88 17.66 -20.79
CA GLY A 152 -21.91 18.37 -21.52
C GLY A 152 -23.22 17.58 -21.48
N GLY A 153 -24.32 18.32 -21.36
CA GLY A 153 -25.67 17.81 -21.57
C GLY A 153 -26.43 17.48 -20.29
N VAL A 154 -27.12 18.48 -19.74
CA VAL A 154 -28.60 18.61 -19.70
C VAL A 154 -28.95 19.64 -18.61
N ARG A 155 -29.50 20.78 -19.04
CA ARG A 155 -30.10 21.80 -18.18
C ARG A 155 -31.50 21.37 -17.74
N ASN A 156 -31.91 21.84 -16.56
CA ASN A 156 -33.25 21.89 -15.92
C ASN A 156 -33.24 21.05 -14.61
N SER A 157 -33.48 21.52 -13.38
CA SER A 157 -34.20 22.71 -12.88
C SER A 157 -33.85 22.97 -11.40
N ARG A 158 -33.77 24.25 -11.01
CA ARG A 158 -34.22 24.87 -9.74
C ARG A 158 -34.07 24.08 -8.42
N THR A 159 -32.90 24.23 -7.77
CA THR A 159 -32.71 24.74 -6.38
C THR A 159 -31.27 24.39 -5.94
N PRO A 160 -30.42 25.38 -5.61
CA PRO A 160 -29.02 25.11 -5.26
C PRO A 160 -28.83 24.58 -3.83
N LEU A 161 -29.91 24.41 -3.05
CA LEU A 161 -29.85 24.00 -1.64
C LEU A 161 -30.19 22.52 -1.37
N LEU A 162 -30.66 21.77 -2.38
CA LEU A 162 -30.97 20.34 -2.23
C LEU A 162 -30.33 19.43 -3.29
N SER A 163 -29.54 19.97 -4.23
CA SER A 163 -29.09 19.19 -5.40
C SER A 163 -27.78 18.41 -5.24
N ALA A 164 -26.96 18.64 -4.20
CA ALA A 164 -25.65 17.97 -4.14
C ALA A 164 -24.99 17.85 -2.75
N LEU A 165 -25.62 18.27 -1.65
CA LEU A 165 -24.96 18.33 -0.33
C LEU A 165 -25.15 17.08 0.54
N HIS A 166 -25.88 16.06 0.08
CA HIS A 166 -26.12 14.83 0.85
C HIS A 166 -25.61 13.53 0.23
N GLN A 167 -24.88 13.58 -0.88
CA GLN A 167 -24.25 12.38 -1.42
C GLN A 167 -22.78 12.30 -0.96
N THR A 168 -22.59 12.07 0.33
CA THR A 168 -21.29 11.71 0.93
C THR A 168 -20.88 10.27 0.63
N ILE A 169 -21.75 9.49 -0.04
CA ILE A 169 -21.53 8.10 -0.40
C ILE A 169 -21.39 8.03 -1.92
N ASP A 170 -20.15 8.10 -2.36
CA ASP A 170 -19.76 7.90 -3.76
C ASP A 170 -19.73 6.38 -3.99
N PHE A 171 -20.84 5.81 -4.45
CA PHE A 171 -20.94 4.36 -4.71
C PHE A 171 -19.90 3.95 -5.75
N ASN A 172 -18.97 3.08 -5.38
CA ASN A 172 -18.05 2.47 -6.32
C ASN A 172 -18.88 1.75 -7.40
N PRO A 173 -18.77 2.10 -8.69
CA PRO A 173 -19.57 1.49 -9.76
C PRO A 173 -19.38 -0.03 -9.85
N ASN A 174 -18.26 -0.54 -9.32
CA ASN A 174 -18.00 -1.97 -9.16
C ASN A 174 -17.73 -2.31 -7.68
N PRO A 175 -18.75 -2.46 -6.83
CA PRO A 175 -18.57 -2.81 -5.41
C PRO A 175 -17.98 -4.21 -5.21
N GLU A 176 -17.92 -5.02 -6.26
CA GLU A 176 -17.43 -6.41 -6.25
C GLU A 176 -15.90 -6.50 -6.39
N ASN A 177 -15.24 -5.42 -6.82
CA ASN A 177 -13.79 -5.36 -6.92
C ASN A 177 -13.21 -4.77 -5.63
N LEU A 178 -13.10 -5.59 -4.58
CA LEU A 178 -12.39 -5.23 -3.36
C LEU A 178 -10.90 -5.10 -3.69
N SER A 179 -10.39 -3.88 -3.65
CA SER A 179 -8.97 -3.59 -3.85
C SER A 179 -8.37 -3.19 -2.50
N THR A 180 -7.63 -4.09 -1.86
CA THR A 180 -6.89 -3.81 -0.63
C THR A 180 -5.45 -3.43 -0.96
N PRO A 181 -4.88 -2.38 -0.34
CA PRO A 181 -3.52 -1.95 -0.61
C PRO A 181 -2.53 -3.10 -0.39
N LEU A 182 -1.60 -3.27 -1.34
CA LEU A 182 -0.61 -4.37 -1.34
C LEU A 182 0.14 -4.55 0.00
N PRO A 183 0.58 -3.49 0.71
CA PRO A 183 1.20 -3.66 2.03
C PRO A 183 0.32 -4.43 3.03
N LEU A 184 -1.00 -4.21 3.01
CA LEU A 184 -1.92 -4.91 3.90
C LEU A 184 -2.12 -6.37 3.49
N VAL A 185 -2.10 -6.64 2.18
CA VAL A 185 -2.12 -8.01 1.66
C VAL A 185 -0.89 -8.79 2.14
N ILE A 186 0.28 -8.17 2.09
CA ILE A 186 1.54 -8.76 2.58
C ILE A 186 1.50 -8.94 4.11
N ALA A 187 1.01 -7.95 4.86
CA ALA A 187 0.86 -8.05 6.31
C ALA A 187 -0.08 -9.19 6.73
N HIS A 188 -1.17 -9.40 5.97
CA HIS A 188 -2.07 -10.53 6.17
C HIS A 188 -1.37 -11.88 5.95
N GLU A 189 -0.59 -12.01 4.87
CA GLU A 189 0.17 -13.24 4.61
C GLU A 189 1.25 -13.50 5.66
N LEU A 190 1.91 -12.44 6.18
CA LEU A 190 2.84 -12.56 7.31
C LEU A 190 2.16 -13.09 8.56
N ALA A 191 1.01 -12.53 8.94
CA ALA A 191 0.23 -13.01 10.08
C ALA A 191 -0.21 -14.47 9.89
N ARG A 192 -0.60 -14.84 8.66
CA ARG A 192 -0.96 -16.21 8.32
C ARG A 192 0.21 -17.18 8.46
N MET A 193 1.44 -16.80 8.08
CA MET A 193 2.61 -17.65 8.28
C MET A 193 2.98 -17.80 9.76
N ILE A 194 2.90 -16.74 10.56
CA ILE A 194 3.11 -16.85 12.02
C ILE A 194 2.08 -17.79 12.64
N PHE A 195 0.82 -17.73 12.18
CA PHE A 195 -0.23 -18.65 12.62
C PHE A 195 0.09 -20.11 12.26
N VAL A 196 0.59 -20.37 11.05
CA VAL A 196 1.00 -21.72 10.63
C VAL A 196 2.18 -22.22 11.46
N PHE A 197 3.20 -21.38 11.69
CA PHE A 197 4.33 -21.74 12.56
C PHE A 197 3.88 -22.08 14.00
N LYS A 198 2.90 -21.36 14.54
CA LYS A 198 2.30 -21.67 15.83
C LYS A 198 1.52 -22.99 15.79
N LYS A 199 0.67 -23.18 14.77
CA LYS A 199 -0.20 -24.36 14.63
C LYS A 199 0.63 -25.65 14.51
N ASP A 200 1.75 -25.57 13.82
CA ASP A 200 2.63 -26.71 13.53
C ASP A 200 3.68 -26.96 14.64
N GLY A 201 3.64 -26.21 15.73
CA GLY A 201 4.53 -26.40 16.89
C GLY A 201 5.92 -25.79 16.76
N TYR A 202 6.24 -25.08 15.67
CA TYR A 202 7.56 -24.47 15.45
C TYR A 202 7.87 -23.26 16.36
N LEU A 203 6.92 -22.83 17.18
CA LEU A 203 7.03 -21.70 18.12
C LEU A 203 6.81 -22.13 19.59
N GLU A 204 6.90 -23.43 19.90
CA GLU A 204 6.70 -23.92 21.27
C GLU A 204 7.76 -23.40 22.25
N THR A 205 9.00 -23.21 21.78
CA THR A 205 10.15 -22.71 22.56
C THR A 205 9.91 -21.36 23.22
N ILE A 206 9.21 -20.44 22.54
CA ILE A 206 8.89 -19.10 23.05
C ILE A 206 7.51 -18.99 23.68
N GLY A 207 6.70 -20.04 23.54
CA GLY A 207 5.33 -20.13 24.01
C GLY A 207 4.38 -19.03 23.49
N PRO A 208 3.23 -18.87 24.16
CA PRO A 208 2.21 -17.89 23.77
C PRO A 208 2.70 -16.44 23.85
N ALA A 209 3.56 -16.11 24.81
CA ALA A 209 4.08 -14.76 25.03
C ALA A 209 4.95 -14.29 23.85
N GLY A 210 5.89 -15.11 23.39
CA GLY A 210 6.72 -14.78 22.24
C GLY A 210 5.91 -14.70 20.94
N THR A 211 4.95 -15.61 20.74
CA THR A 211 4.07 -15.54 19.56
C THR A 211 3.21 -14.28 19.57
N ASN A 212 2.74 -13.83 20.74
CA ASN A 212 2.03 -12.56 20.87
C ASN A 212 2.95 -11.37 20.53
N ALA A 213 4.20 -11.39 20.99
CA ALA A 213 5.18 -10.35 20.65
C ALA A 213 5.40 -10.24 19.12
N MET A 214 5.51 -11.37 18.41
CA MET A 214 5.64 -11.37 16.95
C MET A 214 4.40 -10.76 16.26
N ASN A 215 3.19 -11.09 16.73
CA ASN A 215 1.96 -10.50 16.20
C ASN A 215 1.90 -8.98 16.48
N GLN A 216 2.38 -8.52 17.64
CA GLN A 216 2.48 -7.10 17.95
C GLN A 216 3.45 -6.35 17.02
N LEU A 217 4.55 -7.00 16.59
CA LEU A 217 5.44 -6.41 15.60
C LEU A 217 4.74 -6.23 14.24
N VAL A 218 3.95 -7.22 13.80
CA VAL A 218 3.15 -7.12 12.56
C VAL A 218 2.09 -6.01 12.67
N GLN A 219 1.39 -5.91 13.80
CA GLN A 219 0.45 -4.80 14.06
C GLN A 219 1.17 -3.45 14.02
N GLY A 220 2.34 -3.34 14.65
CA GLY A 220 3.17 -2.14 14.59
C GLY A 220 3.61 -1.78 13.17
N MET A 221 3.89 -2.76 12.29
CA MET A 221 4.15 -2.50 10.87
C MET A 221 2.96 -1.86 10.16
N VAL A 222 1.75 -2.35 10.42
CA VAL A 222 0.50 -1.83 9.85
C VAL A 222 0.18 -0.43 10.39
N ASP A 223 0.37 -0.20 11.68
CA ASP A 223 0.16 1.12 12.30
C ASP A 223 1.11 2.17 11.71
N MET A 224 2.37 1.81 11.50
CA MET A 224 3.37 2.69 10.89
C MET A 224 3.03 2.99 9.42
N MET A 225 2.56 1.98 8.67
CA MET A 225 2.07 2.18 7.30
C MET A 225 0.87 3.14 7.28
N SER A 226 -0.09 2.98 8.19
CA SER A 226 -1.24 3.88 8.32
C SER A 226 -0.84 5.31 8.70
N ASN A 227 0.17 5.46 9.57
CA ASN A 227 0.71 6.78 9.93
C ASN A 227 1.38 7.46 8.74
N MET A 228 2.19 6.75 7.96
CA MET A 228 2.80 7.29 6.73
C MET A 228 1.73 7.61 5.68
N GLU A 229 0.69 6.79 5.58
CA GLU A 229 -0.46 7.05 4.70
C GLU A 229 -1.17 8.34 5.09
N ARG A 230 -1.36 8.63 6.38
CA ARG A 230 -1.95 9.89 6.85
C ARG A 230 -1.11 11.09 6.42
N VAL A 231 0.22 11.03 6.59
CA VAL A 231 1.13 12.11 6.16
C VAL A 231 1.04 12.30 4.63
N ALA A 232 1.03 11.21 3.86
CA ALA A 232 0.87 11.29 2.40
C ALA A 232 -0.54 11.70 1.96
N ASN A 233 -1.57 11.57 2.81
CA ASN A 233 -2.97 11.91 2.54
C ASN A 233 -3.37 13.31 3.03
N THR A 234 -2.43 14.09 3.56
CA THR A 234 -2.66 15.50 3.92
C THR A 234 -2.02 16.47 2.91
N PRO A 235 -2.24 16.35 1.58
CA PRO A 235 -1.73 17.35 0.66
C PRO A 235 -2.48 18.67 0.87
N ILE A 236 -1.75 19.77 0.74
CA ILE A 236 -2.34 21.10 0.75
C ILE A 236 -3.28 21.20 -0.47
N PRO A 237 -4.43 21.90 -0.38
CA PRO A 237 -5.32 22.02 -1.52
C PRO A 237 -4.57 22.61 -2.73
N ARG A 238 -4.57 21.92 -3.88
CA ARG A 238 -3.89 22.39 -5.11
C ARG A 238 -4.24 23.82 -5.51
N SER A 239 -5.47 24.26 -5.22
CA SER A 239 -5.91 25.64 -5.46
C SER A 239 -5.04 26.66 -4.71
N TYR A 240 -4.62 26.34 -3.48
CA TYR A 240 -3.71 27.19 -2.69
C TYR A 240 -2.35 27.34 -3.38
N SER A 241 -1.69 26.23 -3.76
CA SER A 241 -0.36 26.27 -4.41
C SER A 241 -0.42 27.02 -5.76
N ILE A 242 -1.51 26.84 -6.53
CA ILE A 242 -1.74 27.57 -7.79
C ILE A 242 -1.92 29.07 -7.54
N HIS A 243 -2.74 29.46 -6.55
CA HIS A 243 -2.97 30.86 -6.22
C HIS A 243 -1.73 31.55 -5.65
N LEU A 244 -0.90 30.83 -4.89
CA LEU A 244 0.38 31.34 -4.39
C LEU A 244 1.32 31.68 -5.56
N LYS A 245 1.49 30.77 -6.52
CA LYS A 245 2.27 31.00 -7.76
C LYS A 245 1.77 32.22 -8.54
N GLN A 246 0.45 32.33 -8.73
CA GLN A 246 -0.17 33.47 -9.42
C GLN A 246 0.07 34.80 -8.71
N THR A 247 -0.08 34.83 -7.38
CA THR A 247 0.07 36.05 -6.58
C THR A 247 1.51 36.54 -6.56
N VAL A 248 2.49 35.65 -6.37
CA VAL A 248 3.92 35.99 -6.43
C VAL A 248 4.32 36.51 -7.81
N THR A 249 3.83 35.85 -8.87
CA THR A 249 4.10 36.29 -10.25
C THR A 249 3.52 37.67 -10.54
N LEU A 250 2.27 37.93 -10.14
CA LEU A 250 1.64 39.23 -10.31
C LEU A 250 2.34 40.33 -9.50
N TYR A 251 2.79 40.01 -8.28
CA TYR A 251 3.55 40.93 -7.43
C TYR A 251 4.88 41.32 -8.11
N LEU A 252 5.65 40.35 -8.60
CA LEU A 252 6.91 40.61 -9.31
C LEU A 252 6.70 41.38 -10.62
N PHE A 253 5.57 41.16 -11.30
CA PHE A 253 5.22 41.92 -12.50
C PHE A 253 4.83 43.38 -12.20
N ALA A 254 4.16 43.64 -11.07
CA ALA A 254 3.75 44.98 -10.68
C ALA A 254 4.89 45.83 -10.09
N LEU A 255 5.85 45.19 -9.41
CA LEU A 255 7.00 45.83 -8.74
C LEU A 255 7.83 46.78 -9.62
N PRO A 256 8.17 46.46 -10.89
CA PRO A 256 8.87 47.40 -11.76
C PRO A 256 8.04 48.64 -12.12
N PHE A 257 6.71 48.59 -12.10
CA PHE A 257 5.91 49.80 -12.40
C PHE A 257 5.88 50.78 -11.22
N THR A 258 6.02 50.28 -9.99
CA THR A 258 5.99 51.12 -8.78
C THR A 258 7.33 51.80 -8.51
N LEU A 259 8.46 51.09 -8.72
CA LEU A 259 9.80 51.60 -8.39
C LEU A 259 10.42 52.52 -9.47
N VAL A 260 9.80 52.63 -10.66
CA VAL A 260 10.46 53.27 -11.84
C VAL A 260 10.74 54.76 -11.61
N LYS A 261 9.88 55.42 -10.84
CA LYS A 261 9.97 56.86 -10.59
C LYS A 261 11.04 57.22 -9.56
N GLU A 262 11.37 56.31 -8.65
CA GLU A 262 12.33 56.56 -7.56
C GLU A 262 13.74 56.11 -7.92
N LEU A 263 13.87 54.95 -8.56
CA LEU A 263 15.17 54.27 -8.74
C LEU A 263 15.71 54.29 -10.17
N GLY A 264 14.90 54.65 -11.18
CA GLY A 264 15.30 54.64 -12.58
C GLY A 264 15.94 53.30 -12.99
N TRP A 265 17.15 53.33 -13.55
CA TRP A 265 17.90 52.13 -13.96
C TRP A 265 18.36 51.25 -12.79
N GLY A 266 18.50 51.80 -11.58
CA GLY A 266 18.85 51.05 -10.36
C GLY A 266 17.76 50.07 -9.92
N MET A 267 16.57 50.18 -10.50
CA MET A 267 15.48 49.21 -10.35
C MET A 267 15.91 47.79 -10.70
N ILE A 268 16.53 47.60 -11.86
CA ILE A 268 16.78 46.28 -12.44
C ILE A 268 17.49 45.33 -11.45
N PRO A 269 18.62 45.72 -10.82
CA PRO A 269 19.26 44.86 -9.83
C PRO A 269 18.41 44.64 -8.58
N VAL A 270 17.65 45.64 -8.11
CA VAL A 270 16.79 45.50 -6.93
C VAL A 270 15.65 44.52 -7.19
N VAL A 271 14.93 44.67 -8.31
CA VAL A 271 13.86 43.73 -8.69
C VAL A 271 14.41 42.33 -8.90
N THR A 272 15.61 42.19 -9.48
CA THR A 272 16.25 40.88 -9.67
C THR A 272 16.52 40.19 -8.33
N VAL A 273 17.03 40.90 -7.32
CA VAL A 273 17.25 40.34 -5.97
C VAL A 273 15.92 39.93 -5.32
N VAL A 274 14.89 40.77 -5.41
CA VAL A 274 13.56 40.46 -4.85
C VAL A 274 12.89 39.28 -5.57
N ALA A 275 13.04 39.20 -6.89
CA ALA A 275 12.53 38.07 -7.68
C ALA A 275 13.24 36.78 -7.30
N PHE A 276 14.58 36.81 -7.16
CA PHE A 276 15.36 35.67 -6.72
C PHE A 276 14.92 35.17 -5.33
N THR A 277 14.68 36.07 -4.37
CA THR A 277 14.26 35.66 -3.02
C THR A 277 12.84 35.09 -3.00
N LEU A 278 11.86 35.77 -3.63
CA LEU A 278 10.47 35.33 -3.61
C LEU A 278 10.22 34.06 -4.42
N MET A 279 10.82 33.95 -5.61
CA MET A 279 10.74 32.72 -6.41
C MET A 279 11.53 31.58 -5.77
N GLY A 280 12.65 31.87 -5.11
CA GLY A 280 13.43 30.86 -4.38
C GLY A 280 12.65 30.23 -3.24
N ILE A 281 11.97 31.04 -2.42
CA ILE A 281 11.13 30.53 -1.32
C ILE A 281 9.93 29.73 -1.86
N GLU A 282 9.31 30.20 -2.94
CA GLU A 282 8.19 29.51 -3.59
C GLU A 282 8.60 28.14 -4.13
N GLY A 283 9.76 28.04 -4.81
CA GLY A 283 10.30 26.77 -5.28
C GLY A 283 10.62 25.80 -4.14
N ILE A 284 11.21 26.28 -3.04
CA ILE A 284 11.46 25.45 -1.85
C ILE A 284 10.14 24.94 -1.25
N ALA A 285 9.09 25.77 -1.24
CA ALA A 285 7.79 25.39 -0.72
C ALA A 285 7.13 24.26 -1.55
N ASP A 286 7.34 24.26 -2.87
CA ASP A 286 6.85 23.21 -3.79
C ASP A 286 7.57 21.87 -3.52
N GLU A 287 8.90 21.90 -3.35
CA GLU A 287 9.71 20.69 -3.06
C GLU A 287 9.34 20.03 -1.72
N ILE A 288 9.04 20.80 -0.68
CA ILE A 288 8.72 20.24 0.65
C ILE A 288 7.27 19.73 0.78
N GLU A 289 6.40 19.98 -0.21
CA GLU A 289 4.97 19.62 -0.13
C GLU A 289 4.76 18.09 -0.20
N MET A 290 5.58 17.36 -0.97
CA MET A 290 5.41 15.92 -1.22
C MET A 290 6.68 15.11 -0.91
N PRO A 291 7.03 14.90 0.38
CA PRO A 291 8.33 14.35 0.79
C PRO A 291 8.60 12.88 0.41
N PHE A 292 7.60 12.19 -0.16
CA PHE A 292 7.66 10.77 -0.51
C PHE A 292 7.69 10.49 -2.01
N ALA A 293 7.56 11.51 -2.87
CA ALA A 293 7.43 11.32 -4.31
C ALA A 293 8.66 10.64 -4.93
N GLY A 294 9.86 10.90 -4.40
CA GLY A 294 11.12 10.38 -4.91
C GLY A 294 11.53 10.99 -6.25
N LEU A 295 10.96 12.15 -6.60
CA LEU A 295 11.24 12.89 -7.83
C LEU A 295 12.29 13.98 -7.57
N ASP A 296 12.29 14.53 -6.36
CA ASP A 296 13.16 15.64 -5.97
C ASP A 296 14.36 15.15 -5.16
N LYS A 297 15.50 15.84 -5.29
CA LYS A 297 16.71 15.52 -4.50
C LYS A 297 16.50 15.72 -2.99
N SER A 298 15.53 16.56 -2.64
CA SER A 298 15.15 16.92 -1.28
C SER A 298 14.19 15.90 -0.64
N ASP A 299 13.68 14.93 -1.41
CA ASP A 299 12.78 13.89 -0.93
C ASP A 299 13.48 12.89 0.00
N LEU A 300 12.68 12.16 0.80
CA LEU A 300 13.24 11.09 1.61
C LEU A 300 13.84 9.98 0.72
N PRO A 301 15.06 9.50 1.02
CA PRO A 301 15.73 8.45 0.26
C PRO A 301 15.16 7.06 0.62
N LEU A 302 13.89 6.82 0.27
CA LEU A 302 13.18 5.56 0.56
C LEU A 302 13.87 4.34 -0.06
N GLU A 303 14.53 4.54 -1.20
CA GLU A 303 15.29 3.49 -1.89
C GLU A 303 16.43 2.98 -1.02
N ARG A 304 17.22 3.90 -0.47
CA ARG A 304 18.33 3.58 0.43
C ARG A 304 17.82 2.86 1.68
N TYR A 305 16.74 3.35 2.28
CA TYR A 305 16.15 2.72 3.46
C TYR A 305 15.71 1.27 3.20
N CYS A 306 15.06 1.00 2.06
CA CYS A 306 14.64 -0.36 1.71
C CYS A 306 15.83 -1.24 1.33
N GLY A 307 16.82 -0.69 0.63
CA GLY A 307 18.07 -1.37 0.26
C GLY A 307 18.89 -1.79 1.47
N ASP A 308 19.15 -0.88 2.41
CA ASP A 308 19.87 -1.16 3.65
C ASP A 308 19.18 -2.29 4.44
N LEU A 309 17.84 -2.26 4.52
CA LEU A 309 17.07 -3.30 5.20
C LEU A 309 17.13 -4.66 4.50
N LYS A 310 17.10 -4.66 3.16
CA LYS A 310 17.25 -5.88 2.36
C LYS A 310 18.61 -6.52 2.60
N GLU A 311 19.68 -5.72 2.53
CA GLU A 311 21.05 -6.18 2.78
C GLU A 311 21.21 -6.72 4.22
N GLU A 312 20.64 -6.03 5.22
CA GLU A 312 20.64 -6.52 6.61
C GLU A 312 19.95 -7.89 6.74
N VAL A 313 18.82 -8.10 6.06
CA VAL A 313 18.07 -9.36 6.11
C VAL A 313 18.80 -10.48 5.36
N GLU A 314 19.39 -10.18 4.20
CA GLU A 314 20.23 -11.13 3.46
C GLU A 314 21.46 -11.53 4.27
N TYR A 315 22.10 -10.58 4.93
CA TYR A 315 23.21 -10.84 5.85
C TYR A 315 22.81 -11.80 6.97
N ILE A 316 21.62 -11.64 7.57
CA ILE A 316 21.12 -12.56 8.61
C ILE A 316 20.96 -13.97 8.05
N VAL A 317 20.36 -14.13 6.88
CA VAL A 317 20.11 -15.44 6.28
C VAL A 317 21.40 -16.18 5.89
N GLU A 318 22.41 -15.44 5.42
CA GLU A 318 23.67 -16.01 4.92
C GLU A 318 24.71 -16.27 6.01
N ARG A 319 24.82 -15.38 7.01
CA ARG A 319 25.97 -15.36 7.93
C ARG A 319 25.64 -15.60 9.40
N LEU A 320 24.39 -15.44 9.83
CA LEU A 320 24.03 -15.60 11.24
C LEU A 320 23.47 -17.01 11.52
N PRO A 321 23.86 -17.65 12.64
CA PRO A 321 23.35 -18.96 13.01
C PRO A 321 21.85 -18.90 13.35
N GLU A 322 21.17 -20.03 13.16
CA GLU A 322 19.79 -20.21 13.60
C GLU A 322 19.73 -20.45 15.12
N GLY A 323 18.59 -20.21 15.78
CA GLY A 323 18.47 -20.23 17.25
C GLY A 323 18.58 -21.59 17.95
N GLY A 324 19.30 -22.54 17.35
CA GLY A 324 19.69 -23.82 17.93
C GLY A 324 21.06 -24.32 17.45
N GLU A 325 21.80 -23.52 16.67
CA GLU A 325 23.19 -23.81 16.31
C GLU A 325 24.10 -22.88 17.12
N GLY A 326 24.97 -23.45 17.95
CA GLY A 326 25.96 -22.69 18.71
C GLY A 326 26.80 -21.79 17.78
N MET A 327 26.97 -20.52 18.16
CA MET A 327 27.87 -19.62 17.44
C MET A 327 29.28 -20.18 17.61
N TYR A 328 29.90 -20.62 16.51
CA TYR A 328 31.22 -21.27 16.44
C TYR A 328 31.31 -22.78 16.66
N GLY A 329 30.30 -23.61 16.36
CA GLY A 329 30.51 -25.07 16.28
C GLY A 329 31.08 -25.72 17.56
N PHE A 330 31.05 -25.00 18.67
CA PHE A 330 31.11 -25.59 19.99
C PHE A 330 29.72 -26.17 20.18
N ASP A 331 29.63 -27.45 19.88
CA ASP A 331 28.85 -28.39 20.67
C ASP A 331 28.97 -27.96 22.13
N ASP A 332 27.95 -27.31 22.67
CA ASP A 332 27.93 -26.80 24.03
C ASP A 332 27.90 -27.93 25.06
N GLY A 333 27.88 -29.18 24.61
CA GLY A 333 28.18 -30.34 25.45
C GLY A 333 27.23 -30.47 26.64
N GLU A 334 26.08 -29.78 26.59
CA GLU A 334 25.01 -29.91 27.57
C GLU A 334 24.16 -31.13 27.19
N GLY A 335 24.85 -32.27 27.05
CA GLY A 335 24.26 -33.58 27.16
C GLY A 335 24.15 -33.91 28.65
N ASP A 336 22.92 -34.17 29.08
CA ASP A 336 22.51 -34.97 30.23
C ASP A 336 23.48 -35.07 31.42
N ASP A 337 23.11 -34.40 32.52
CA ASP A 337 23.27 -34.94 33.87
C ASP A 337 22.00 -34.65 34.71
#